data_AF-A0AAD6DXI7-F1
#
_entry.id   AF-A0AAD6DXI7-F1
#
_cell.length_a   1.000
_cell.length_b   1.000
_cell.length_c   1.000
_cell.angle_alpha   90.00
_cell.angle_beta   90.00
_cell.angle_gamma   90.00
#
_symmetry.space_group_name_H-M   'P 1'
#
loop_
_entity.id
_entity.type
_entity.pdbx_description
1 polymer ?
#
loop_
_entity_poly.entity_id
_entity_poly.type
_entity_poly.pdbx_seq_one_letter_code
_entity_poly.pdbx_strand_id
1 'polypeptide(L)'
;MGFHRSSMDVHLKDGHVLCAYCTRPSGEATYSELDLNSVLGTRKGKFAWSAENFTDDAAEVNLIWDGPDREPMLHAQLRDEDGMQHEDRVNLAGCIKNEDGRLRYMDCF
;
A
#
# COMPACT_ATOMS: atom_id res chain seq x y z
N MET A 1 -9.38 7.29 -8.71
CA MET A 1 -7.99 7.22 -9.23
C MET A 1 -7.08 6.92 -8.06
N GLY A 2 -6.11 6.03 -8.26
CA GLY A 2 -5.11 5.72 -7.24
C GLY A 2 -4.14 6.88 -7.02
N PHE A 3 -3.56 6.93 -5.83
CA PHE A 3 -2.65 8.01 -5.40
C PHE A 3 -1.44 8.21 -6.34
N HIS A 4 -0.91 7.13 -6.94
CA HIS A 4 0.30 7.16 -7.77
C HIS A 4 0.19 8.07 -9.01
N ARG A 5 -1.04 8.38 -9.47
CA ARG A 5 -1.26 9.25 -10.64
C ARG A 5 -1.09 10.74 -10.34
N SER A 6 -1.22 11.12 -9.07
CA SER A 6 -1.09 12.51 -8.60
C SER A 6 -0.07 12.64 -7.47
N SER A 7 0.85 11.68 -7.38
CA SER A 7 1.92 11.69 -6.39
C SER A 7 3.26 11.38 -7.06
N MET A 8 4.35 11.83 -6.46
CA MET A 8 5.72 11.61 -6.94
C MET A 8 6.60 11.04 -5.83
N ASP A 9 7.71 10.43 -6.23
CA ASP A 9 8.69 9.81 -5.32
C ASP A 9 8.07 8.81 -4.34
N VAL A 10 7.18 7.97 -4.88
CA VAL A 10 6.47 6.94 -4.10
C VAL A 10 7.44 5.81 -3.75
N HIS A 11 7.58 5.53 -2.46
CA HIS A 11 8.42 4.46 -1.95
C HIS A 11 7.87 3.88 -0.64
N LEU A 12 8.40 2.73 -0.26
CA LEU A 12 8.09 2.07 1.00
C LEU A 12 9.25 2.26 1.97
N LYS A 13 8.96 2.80 3.15
CA LYS A 13 9.90 2.98 4.25
C LYS A 13 9.58 1.96 5.35
N ASP A 14 10.62 1.38 5.94
CA ASP A 14 10.53 0.38 7.01
C ASP A 14 9.65 -0.85 6.66
N GLY A 15 9.40 -1.10 5.38
CA GLY A 15 8.59 -2.21 4.88
C GLY A 15 7.07 -2.06 5.05
N HIS A 16 6.57 -0.96 5.60
CA HIS A 16 5.12 -0.77 5.84
C HIS A 16 4.65 0.69 5.79
N VAL A 17 5.55 1.68 5.81
CA VAL A 17 5.15 3.09 5.71
C VAL A 17 5.25 3.51 4.25
N LEU A 18 4.10 3.78 3.63
CA LEU A 18 4.02 4.29 2.27
C LEU A 18 4.28 5.80 2.29
N CYS A 19 5.36 6.24 1.64
CA CYS A 19 5.76 7.64 1.56
C CYS A 19 5.59 8.15 0.13
N ALA A 20 5.06 9.37 -0.02
CA ALA A 20 4.97 10.05 -1.31
C ALA A 20 4.86 11.57 -1.16
N TYR A 21 5.23 12.31 -2.20
CA TYR A 21 4.84 13.71 -2.35
C TYR A 21 3.55 13.78 -3.16
N CYS A 22 2.46 14.16 -2.49
CA CYS A 22 1.12 14.20 -3.04
C CYS A 22 0.76 15.61 -3.52
N THR A 23 0.38 15.74 -4.79
CA THR A 23 -0.02 17.02 -5.38
C THR A 23 -1.42 17.42 -4.94
N ARG A 24 -1.57 18.66 -4.48
CA ARG A 24 -2.84 19.30 -4.13
C ARG A 24 -3.56 19.84 -5.38
N PRO A 25 -4.87 20.13 -5.30
CA PRO A 25 -5.58 20.84 -6.37
C PRO A 25 -4.98 22.21 -6.72
N SER A 26 -4.29 22.86 -5.77
CA SER A 26 -3.55 24.10 -6.01
C SER A 26 -2.30 23.92 -6.90
N GLY A 27 -1.84 22.69 -7.12
CA GLY A 27 -0.61 22.35 -7.82
C GLY A 27 0.62 22.17 -6.93
N GLU A 28 0.54 22.52 -5.65
CA GLU A 28 1.62 22.31 -4.67
C GLU A 28 1.71 20.83 -4.26
N ALA A 29 2.91 20.27 -4.15
CA ALA A 29 3.12 18.92 -3.63
C ALA A 29 3.44 18.95 -2.12
N THR A 30 2.77 18.10 -1.34
CA THR A 30 3.02 17.95 0.10
C THR A 30 3.54 16.55 0.38
N TYR A 31 4.56 16.44 1.24
CA TYR A 31 5.01 15.15 1.75
C TYR A 31 3.94 14.50 2.61
N SER A 32 3.61 13.25 2.34
CA SER A 32 2.65 12.46 3.09
C SER A 32 3.16 11.05 3.31
N GLU A 33 2.88 10.53 4.49
CA GLU A 33 3.12 9.13 4.85
C GLU A 33 1.78 8.48 5.20
N LEU A 34 1.66 7.18 4.92
CA LEU A 34 0.55 6.35 5.37
C LEU A 34 1.11 5.02 5.85
N ASP A 35 0.84 4.69 7.11
CA ASP A 35 1.17 3.39 7.66
C ASP A 35 0.20 2.34 7.10
N LEU A 36 0.73 1.40 6.31
CA LEU A 36 -0.05 0.32 5.73
C LEU A 36 -0.54 -0.68 6.78
N ASN A 37 0.13 -0.83 7.92
CA ASN A 37 -0.36 -1.68 9.02
C ASN A 37 -1.67 -1.17 9.62
N SER A 38 -2.02 0.10 9.42
CA SER A 38 -3.31 0.63 9.89
C SER A 38 -4.51 0.23 9.03
N VAL A 39 -4.27 -0.33 7.83
CA VAL A 39 -5.32 -0.57 6.82
C VAL A 39 -5.18 -1.92 6.10
N LEU A 40 -4.02 -2.58 6.22
CA LEU A 40 -3.73 -3.91 5.71
C LEU A 40 -3.39 -4.85 6.86
N GLY A 41 -4.05 -5.99 6.83
CA GLY A 41 -3.70 -7.18 7.61
C GLY A 41 -3.53 -8.39 6.71
N THR A 42 -3.48 -9.56 7.33
CA THR A 42 -3.36 -10.87 6.70
C THR A 42 -4.58 -11.72 7.01
N ARG A 43 -5.03 -12.51 6.04
CA ARG A 43 -6.08 -13.51 6.24
C ARG A 43 -5.84 -14.72 5.35
N LYS A 44 -5.58 -15.88 5.95
CA LYS A 44 -5.30 -17.15 5.24
C LYS A 44 -4.16 -17.00 4.21
N GLY A 45 -3.04 -16.40 4.63
CA GLY A 45 -1.87 -16.19 3.77
C GLY A 45 -2.09 -15.18 2.64
N LYS A 46 -3.06 -14.27 2.78
CA LYS A 46 -3.37 -13.24 1.77
C LYS A 46 -3.54 -11.86 2.40
N PHE A 47 -3.28 -10.81 1.62
CA PHE A 47 -3.55 -9.45 2.04
C PHE A 47 -5.05 -9.23 2.24
N ALA A 48 -5.40 -8.53 3.30
CA ALA A 48 -6.77 -8.14 3.61
C ALA A 48 -6.83 -6.64 3.94
N TRP A 49 -7.61 -5.90 3.16
CA TRP A 49 -7.94 -4.50 3.48
C TRP A 49 -8.88 -4.43 4.69
N SER A 50 -8.89 -3.28 5.36
CA SER A 50 -9.67 -3.04 6.60
C SER A 50 -9.32 -4.02 7.72
N ALA A 51 -8.10 -4.56 7.68
CA ALA A 51 -7.47 -5.31 8.75
C ALA A 51 -6.19 -4.57 9.16
N GLU A 52 -5.48 -5.08 10.16
CA GLU A 52 -4.34 -4.38 10.74
C GLU A 52 -3.12 -5.31 10.86
N ASN A 53 -1.93 -4.69 10.92
CA ASN A 53 -0.65 -5.33 11.24
C ASN A 53 -0.23 -6.48 10.32
N PHE A 54 -0.37 -6.33 8.99
CA PHE A 54 0.07 -7.37 8.06
C PHE A 54 1.55 -7.75 8.22
N THR A 55 2.41 -6.84 8.70
CA THR A 55 3.83 -7.12 8.91
C THR A 55 4.10 -8.22 9.92
N ASP A 56 3.18 -8.52 10.83
CA ASP A 56 3.36 -9.57 11.84
C ASP A 56 3.47 -10.96 11.19
N ASP A 57 2.80 -11.14 10.04
CA ASP A 57 2.79 -12.38 9.27
C ASP A 57 3.55 -12.27 7.94
N ALA A 58 4.12 -11.11 7.62
CA ALA A 58 4.75 -10.84 6.33
C ALA A 58 6.27 -10.94 6.36
N ALA A 59 6.83 -11.47 5.26
CA ALA A 59 8.25 -11.45 4.95
C ALA A 59 8.45 -10.94 3.51
N GLU A 60 9.66 -10.44 3.22
CA GLU A 60 10.06 -9.98 1.87
C GLU A 60 9.10 -8.94 1.27
N VAL A 61 8.68 -7.96 2.08
CA VAL A 61 7.75 -6.92 1.66
C VAL A 61 8.42 -5.96 0.68
N ASN A 62 7.88 -5.86 -0.53
CA ASN A 62 8.43 -5.02 -1.60
C ASN A 62 7.34 -4.29 -2.37
N LEU A 63 7.59 -3.02 -2.71
CA LEU A 63 6.74 -2.26 -3.63
C LEU A 63 7.25 -2.41 -5.05
N ILE A 64 6.43 -2.96 -5.94
CA ILE A 64 6.74 -3.22 -7.34
C ILE A 64 5.76 -2.44 -8.22
N TRP A 65 6.27 -1.83 -9.29
CA TRP A 65 5.47 -1.13 -10.28
C TRP A 65 5.12 -2.09 -11.42
N ASP A 66 3.84 -2.47 -11.54
CA ASP A 66 3.39 -3.47 -12.52
C ASP A 66 2.56 -2.83 -13.66
N GLY A 67 2.65 -3.42 -14.85
CA GLY A 67 1.86 -3.05 -16.02
C GLY A 67 2.18 -1.69 -16.67
N PRO A 68 1.48 -1.35 -17.78
CA PRO A 68 1.72 -0.14 -18.56
C PRO A 68 1.34 1.14 -17.81
N ASP A 69 0.36 1.05 -16.90
CA ASP A 69 -0.10 2.17 -16.07
C ASP A 69 0.75 2.40 -14.81
N ARG A 70 1.79 1.56 -14.60
CA ARG A 70 2.65 1.59 -13.40
C ARG A 70 1.82 1.52 -12.12
N GLU A 71 1.03 0.46 -11.98
CA GLU A 71 0.22 0.22 -10.80
C GLU A 71 1.15 -0.16 -9.61
N PRO A 72 0.99 0.46 -8.43
CA PRO A 72 1.80 0.21 -7.24
C PRO A 72 1.34 -1.07 -6.53
N MET A 73 1.99 -2.19 -6.84
CA MET A 73 1.72 -3.50 -6.25
C MET A 73 2.61 -3.73 -5.03
N LEU A 74 1.99 -4.00 -3.88
CA LEU A 74 2.71 -4.48 -2.69
C LEU A 74 2.79 -6.01 -2.77
N HIS A 75 4.01 -6.55 -2.75
CA HIS A 75 4.28 -7.99 -2.74
C HIS A 75 4.84 -8.39 -1.38
N ALA A 76 4.43 -9.55 -0.86
CA ALA A 76 5.01 -10.15 0.33
C ALA A 76 4.76 -11.66 0.37
N GLN A 77 5.56 -12.36 1.18
CA GLN A 77 5.26 -13.71 1.63
C GLN A 77 4.48 -13.62 2.94
N LEU A 78 3.24 -14.11 2.96
CA LEU A 78 2.32 -14.01 4.09
C LEU A 78 2.11 -15.39 4.71
N ARG A 79 2.21 -15.46 6.03
CA ARG A 79 1.96 -16.69 6.80
C ARG A 79 0.45 -16.92 6.96
N ASP A 80 0.01 -18.17 6.87
CA ASP A 80 -1.34 -18.59 7.22
C ASP A 80 -1.44 -19.15 8.65
N GLU A 81 -2.65 -19.56 9.05
CA GLU A 81 -2.95 -20.09 10.38
C GLU A 81 -2.21 -21.41 10.68
N ASP A 82 -1.81 -22.16 9.64
CA ASP A 82 -1.05 -23.40 9.75
C ASP A 82 0.47 -23.16 9.75
N GLY A 83 0.90 -21.90 9.63
CA GLY A 83 2.31 -21.51 9.58
C GLY A 83 2.95 -21.61 8.20
N MET A 84 2.20 -21.94 7.16
CA MET A 84 2.69 -21.98 5.78
C MET A 84 2.81 -20.57 5.20
N GLN A 85 3.87 -20.32 4.43
CA GLN A 85 4.07 -19.05 3.73
C GLN A 85 3.48 -19.12 2.31
N HIS A 86 2.75 -18.08 1.95
CA HIS A 86 2.13 -17.91 0.64
C HIS A 86 2.59 -16.59 0.04
N GLU A 87 2.99 -16.60 -1.23
CA GLU A 87 3.25 -15.34 -1.94
C GLU A 87 1.91 -14.70 -2.32
N ASP A 88 1.73 -13.44 -1.94
CA ASP A 88 0.57 -12.67 -2.34
C ASP A 88 0.95 -11.23 -2.72
N ARG A 89 0.04 -10.58 -3.45
CA ARG A 89 0.21 -9.20 -3.88
C ARG A 89 -1.09 -8.43 -3.89
N VAL A 90 -1.01 -7.15 -3.55
CA VAL A 90 -2.18 -6.25 -3.52
C VAL A 90 -1.88 -4.94 -4.23
N ASN A 91 -2.83 -4.45 -5.04
CA ASN A 91 -2.71 -3.14 -5.67
C ASN A 91 -3.09 -2.03 -4.67
N LEU A 92 -2.11 -1.23 -4.24
CA LEU A 92 -2.32 -0.12 -3.32
C LEU A 92 -3.20 0.99 -3.94
N ALA A 93 -3.17 1.16 -5.27
CA ALA A 93 -3.97 2.14 -5.97
C ALA A 93 -5.48 1.86 -5.96
N GLY A 94 -5.87 0.62 -5.63
CA GLY A 94 -7.28 0.25 -5.52
C GLY A 94 -7.99 0.96 -4.37
N CYS A 95 -7.27 1.19 -3.26
CA CYS A 95 -7.87 1.68 -2.01
C CYS A 95 -7.18 2.91 -1.43
N ILE A 96 -5.93 3.19 -1.81
CA ILE A 96 -5.21 4.39 -1.36
C ILE A 96 -5.31 5.48 -2.41
N LYS A 97 -5.71 6.68 -1.96
CA LYS A 97 -5.85 7.87 -2.79
C LYS A 97 -5.06 9.03 -2.21
N ASN A 98 -4.74 9.98 -3.07
CA ASN A 98 -4.28 11.29 -2.67
C ASN A 98 -5.52 12.18 -2.48
N GLU A 99 -5.80 12.57 -1.24
CA GLU A 99 -6.86 13.50 -0.86
C GLU A 99 -6.24 14.81 -0.36
N ASP A 100 -6.31 15.85 -1.19
CA ASP A 100 -5.76 17.19 -0.92
C ASP A 100 -4.30 17.18 -0.42
N GLY A 101 -3.44 16.42 -1.11
CA GLY A 101 -2.02 16.32 -0.78
C GLY A 101 -1.71 15.36 0.37
N ARG A 102 -2.64 14.45 0.71
CA ARG A 102 -2.44 13.44 1.76
C ARG A 102 -2.82 12.05 1.27
N LEU A 103 -1.97 11.06 1.55
CA LEU A 103 -2.30 9.66 1.35
C LEU A 103 -3.40 9.26 2.34
N ARG A 104 -4.50 8.74 1.81
CA ARG A 104 -5.60 8.20 2.62
C ARG A 104 -6.08 6.89 2.05
N TYR A 105 -6.36 5.96 2.96
CA TYR A 105 -7.20 4.82 2.65
C TYR A 105 -8.64 5.28 2.48
N MET A 106 -9.26 4.86 1.39
CA MET A 106 -10.69 5.00 1.14
C MET A 106 -11.23 3.59 0.93
N ASP A 107 -12.16 3.18 1.79
CA ASP A 107 -12.78 1.86 1.74
C ASP A 107 -13.07 1.42 0.31
N CYS A 108 -12.64 0.20 0.00
CA CYS A 108 -12.73 -0.43 -1.30
C CYS A 108 -13.45 -1.77 -1.13
N PHE A 109 -14.30 -2.10 -2.09
CA PHE A 109 -15.22 -3.25 -2.06
C PHE A 109 -14.80 -4.33 -3.04
#